data_AF-A0A8X6GVF0-F1
#
_entry.id   AF-A0A8X6GVF0-F1
#
_cell.length_a   1.000
_cell.length_b   1.000
_cell.length_c   1.000
_cell.angle_alpha   90.00
_cell.angle_beta   90.00
_cell.angle_gamma   90.00
#
_symmetry.space_group_name_H-M   'P 1'
#
loop_
_entity.id
_entity.type
_entity.pdbx_description
1 polymer ?
#
loop_
_entity_poly.entity_id
_entity_poly.type
_entity_poly.pdbx_seq_one_letter_code
_entity_poly.pdbx_strand_id
1 'polypeptide(L)'
;MPSLQPGNFIALKVSSPGWEYDCFGIPLEVVQAMNADFDGDECNLYLVPNALSQAECATILNPESQLGCFVMQGPKLTPTQDMLVGYFAKFNDIHFLPYKQSDLSKTFQVLYDCYGSQQTFEYIDQMRQFYLNVFQRQMCFALTLQEIQTLYEWDASLWKSFNKKPRRAKDV
;
A
#
# COMPACT_ATOMS: atom_id res chain seq x y z
N MET A 1 -14.92 10.15 -3.69
CA MET A 1 -13.85 9.88 -4.69
C MET A 1 -14.39 9.71 -6.13
N PRO A 2 -13.74 10.30 -7.15
CA PRO A 2 -14.09 10.08 -8.55
C PRO A 2 -13.59 8.72 -9.07
N SER A 3 -14.42 8.01 -9.84
CA SER A 3 -14.02 6.76 -10.52
C SER A 3 -13.19 7.08 -11.77
N LEU A 4 -11.87 7.10 -11.63
CA LEU A 4 -10.90 7.39 -12.70
C LEU A 4 -10.55 6.14 -13.52
N GLN A 5 -10.62 4.96 -12.91
CA GLN A 5 -10.20 3.69 -13.49
C GLN A 5 -11.07 2.54 -12.98
N PRO A 6 -11.15 1.41 -13.73
CA PRO A 6 -11.92 0.24 -13.30
C PRO A 6 -11.48 -0.30 -11.93
N GLY A 7 -10.22 -0.09 -11.54
CA GLY A 7 -9.68 -0.48 -10.23
C GLY A 7 -10.26 0.30 -9.03
N ASN A 8 -10.98 1.41 -9.26
CA ASN A 8 -11.68 2.12 -8.19
C ASN A 8 -12.99 1.43 -7.76
N PHE A 9 -13.42 0.40 -8.49
CA PHE A 9 -14.62 -0.37 -8.16
C PHE A 9 -14.22 -1.78 -7.73
N ILE A 10 -14.49 -2.11 -6.47
CA ILE A 10 -14.11 -3.38 -5.86
C ILE A 10 -15.31 -4.05 -5.20
N ALA A 11 -15.31 -5.38 -5.15
CA ALA A 11 -16.27 -6.14 -4.36
C ALA A 11 -15.60 -6.60 -3.07
N LEU A 12 -16.22 -6.28 -1.93
CA LEU A 12 -15.78 -6.70 -0.61
C LEU A 12 -16.88 -7.51 0.06
N LYS A 13 -16.48 -8.48 0.88
CA LYS A 13 -17.41 -9.19 1.76
C LYS A 13 -17.72 -8.32 2.98
N VAL A 14 -19.00 -8.11 3.24
CA VAL A 14 -19.44 -7.40 4.45
C VAL A 14 -19.15 -8.26 5.68
N SER A 15 -18.44 -7.69 6.64
CA SER A 15 -18.23 -8.28 7.98
C SER A 15 -18.99 -7.45 8.99
N SER A 16 -19.95 -8.07 9.70
CA SER A 16 -20.92 -7.37 10.55
C SER A 16 -20.76 -7.51 12.08
N PRO A 17 -19.95 -8.40 12.68
CA PRO A 17 -19.97 -8.48 14.14
C PRO A 17 -19.09 -7.40 14.78
N GLY A 18 -19.70 -6.27 15.17
CA GLY A 18 -19.13 -5.33 16.15
C GLY A 18 -18.74 -3.92 15.66
N TRP A 19 -19.17 -3.49 14.47
CA TRP A 19 -18.94 -2.12 14.01
C TRP A 19 -20.06 -1.20 14.51
N GLU A 20 -19.75 -0.35 15.50
CA GLU A 20 -20.72 0.56 16.14
C GLU A 20 -20.68 2.00 15.58
N TYR A 21 -19.78 2.27 14.64
CA TYR A 21 -19.57 3.60 14.07
C TYR A 21 -20.42 3.83 12.83
N ASP A 22 -20.91 5.06 12.65
CA ASP A 22 -21.64 5.50 11.46
C ASP A 22 -20.68 5.83 10.30
N CYS A 23 -19.82 4.86 9.96
CA CYS A 23 -18.86 4.97 8.87
C CYS A 23 -18.51 3.58 8.33
N PHE A 24 -17.85 3.52 7.18
CA PHE A 24 -17.38 2.25 6.62
C PHE A 24 -15.95 1.94 7.08
N GLY A 25 -15.73 0.72 7.57
CA GLY A 25 -14.39 0.17 7.73
C GLY A 25 -13.98 -0.55 6.44
N ILE A 26 -12.93 -0.06 5.77
CA ILE A 26 -12.34 -0.70 4.59
C ILE A 26 -10.87 -1.08 4.84
N PRO A 27 -10.35 -2.16 4.24
CA PRO A 27 -8.93 -2.49 4.33
C PRO A 27 -8.04 -1.37 3.78
N LEU A 28 -6.96 -1.03 4.46
CA LEU A 28 -6.05 0.05 4.05
C LEU A 28 -5.38 -0.22 2.68
N GLU A 29 -5.24 -1.50 2.31
CA GLU A 29 -4.54 -1.89 1.09
C GLU A 29 -5.33 -1.56 -0.18
N VAL A 30 -6.64 -1.31 -0.08
CA VAL A 30 -7.48 -0.90 -1.23
C VAL A 30 -7.48 0.61 -1.46
N VAL A 31 -7.11 1.38 -0.43
CA VAL A 31 -7.23 2.85 -0.39
C VAL A 31 -6.42 3.51 -1.50
N GLN A 32 -5.20 3.03 -1.76
CA GLN A 32 -4.36 3.57 -2.83
C GLN A 32 -4.98 3.33 -4.21
N ALA A 33 -5.56 2.16 -4.47
CA ALA A 33 -6.22 1.88 -5.75
C ALA A 33 -7.50 2.69 -5.93
N MET A 34 -8.16 3.07 -4.83
CA MET A 34 -9.31 3.99 -4.83
C MET A 34 -8.91 5.46 -4.94
N ASN A 35 -7.61 5.78 -4.86
CA ASN A 35 -7.10 7.14 -4.71
C ASN A 35 -7.81 7.87 -3.55
N ALA A 36 -7.88 7.16 -2.43
CA ALA A 36 -8.55 7.53 -1.20
C ALA A 36 -7.53 7.90 -0.12
N ASP A 37 -7.98 8.61 0.91
CA ASP A 37 -7.36 8.60 2.24
C ASP A 37 -8.45 8.69 3.33
N PHE A 38 -8.08 9.05 4.56
CA PHE A 38 -9.00 9.15 5.71
C PHE A 38 -9.13 10.60 6.20
N ASP A 39 -9.20 11.58 5.29
CA ASP A 39 -9.36 13.01 5.62
C ASP A 39 -10.81 13.52 5.62
N GLY A 40 -11.79 12.64 5.36
CA GLY A 40 -13.22 12.97 5.22
C GLY A 40 -13.86 12.44 3.94
N ASP A 41 -13.11 11.67 3.18
CA ASP A 41 -13.50 11.09 1.90
C ASP A 41 -14.69 10.09 2.01
N GLU A 42 -15.69 10.24 1.12
CA GLU A 42 -16.90 9.40 1.09
C GLU A 42 -16.87 8.37 -0.07
N CYS A 43 -17.49 7.21 0.17
CA CYS A 43 -17.63 6.14 -0.82
C CYS A 43 -19.09 5.64 -0.94
N ASN A 44 -19.45 5.20 -2.15
CA ASN A 44 -20.77 4.65 -2.43
C ASN A 44 -20.78 3.13 -2.25
N LEU A 45 -21.79 2.61 -1.55
CA LEU A 45 -22.04 1.18 -1.40
C LEU A 45 -23.19 0.75 -2.31
N TYR A 46 -22.95 -0.28 -3.14
CA TYR A 46 -23.98 -0.88 -3.98
C TYR A 46 -24.25 -2.31 -3.53
N LEU A 47 -25.49 -2.58 -3.12
CA LEU A 47 -25.93 -3.93 -2.80
C LEU A 47 -26.36 -4.64 -4.08
N VAL A 48 -25.78 -5.81 -4.33
CA VAL A 48 -26.11 -6.64 -5.49
C VAL A 48 -27.08 -7.74 -5.05
N PRO A 49 -28.37 -7.69 -5.45
CA PRO A 49 -29.38 -8.62 -4.91
C PRO A 49 -29.40 -9.98 -5.61
N ASN A 50 -28.97 -10.06 -6.87
CA ASN A 50 -29.03 -11.27 -7.67
C ASN A 50 -27.83 -12.19 -7.40
N ALA A 51 -28.08 -13.47 -7.09
CA ALA A 51 -27.04 -14.45 -6.79
C ALA A 51 -26.00 -14.61 -7.92
N LEU A 52 -26.43 -14.57 -9.19
CA LEU A 52 -25.52 -14.66 -10.33
C LEU A 52 -24.60 -13.42 -10.40
N SER A 53 -25.16 -12.23 -10.22
CA SER A 53 -24.39 -10.99 -10.20
C SER A 53 -23.48 -10.91 -8.97
N GLN A 54 -23.90 -11.44 -7.82
CA GLN A 54 -23.04 -11.56 -6.64
C GLN A 54 -21.82 -12.45 -6.93
N ALA A 55 -22.04 -13.60 -7.56
CA ALA A 55 -20.96 -14.52 -7.94
C ALA A 55 -20.00 -13.87 -8.95
N GLU A 56 -20.53 -13.15 -9.94
CA GLU A 56 -19.75 -12.38 -10.91
C GLU A 56 -18.89 -11.32 -10.22
N CYS A 57 -19.50 -10.47 -9.37
CA CYS A 57 -18.77 -9.46 -8.61
C CYS A 57 -17.70 -10.08 -7.70
N ALA A 58 -18.01 -11.17 -7.00
CA ALA A 58 -17.05 -11.86 -6.14
C ALA A 58 -15.90 -12.53 -6.93
N THR A 59 -16.08 -12.80 -8.21
CA THR A 59 -15.05 -13.43 -9.05
C THR A 59 -14.17 -12.39 -9.74
N ILE A 60 -14.79 -11.33 -10.30
CA ILE A 60 -14.12 -10.35 -11.17
C ILE A 60 -13.61 -9.13 -10.39
N LEU A 61 -14.40 -8.67 -9.41
CA LEU A 61 -14.14 -7.43 -8.67
C LEU A 61 -13.50 -7.66 -7.31
N ASN A 62 -13.39 -8.91 -6.86
CA ASN A 62 -12.73 -9.23 -5.60
C ASN A 62 -11.22 -8.95 -5.72
N PRO A 63 -10.66 -8.05 -4.90
CA PRO A 63 -9.25 -7.73 -4.95
C PRO A 63 -8.34 -8.89 -4.53
N GLU A 64 -8.83 -9.88 -3.77
CA GLU A 64 -8.04 -11.05 -3.34
C GLU A 64 -7.75 -12.00 -4.52
N SER A 65 -8.76 -12.27 -5.35
CA SER A 65 -8.65 -13.16 -6.51
C SER A 65 -8.09 -12.44 -7.74
N GLN A 66 -8.35 -11.14 -7.87
CA GLN A 66 -8.00 -10.32 -9.03
C GLN A 66 -7.17 -9.10 -8.62
N LEU A 67 -5.96 -9.36 -8.11
CA LEU A 67 -4.97 -8.34 -7.75
C LEU A 67 -4.48 -7.54 -8.95
N GLY A 68 -4.46 -8.09 -10.16
CA GLY A 68 -3.96 -7.35 -11.32
C GLY A 68 -4.81 -6.14 -11.68
N CYS A 69 -4.19 -4.98 -11.89
CA CYS A 69 -4.82 -3.85 -12.56
C CYS A 69 -4.07 -3.55 -13.86
N PHE A 70 -4.73 -3.81 -15.00
CA PHE A 70 -4.17 -3.58 -16.33
C PHE A 70 -3.79 -2.10 -16.57
N VAL A 71 -4.51 -1.18 -15.92
CA VAL A 71 -4.30 0.27 -16.06
C VAL A 71 -3.16 0.77 -15.18
N MET A 72 -3.00 0.24 -13.96
CA MET A 72 -1.92 0.62 -13.05
C MET A 72 -0.59 -0.10 -13.32
N GLN A 73 -0.56 -1.07 -14.24
CA GLN A 73 0.59 -1.95 -14.47
C GLN A 73 1.14 -2.58 -13.18
N GLY A 74 0.25 -2.92 -12.25
CA GLY A 74 0.61 -3.48 -10.95
C GLY A 74 -0.58 -3.91 -10.10
N PRO A 75 -0.35 -4.34 -8.84
CA PRO A 75 -1.40 -4.88 -7.99
C PRO A 75 -2.37 -3.78 -7.50
N LYS A 76 -3.66 -4.12 -7.44
CA LYS A 76 -4.77 -3.33 -6.87
C LYS A 76 -4.66 -3.18 -5.37
N LEU A 77 -4.02 -4.15 -4.70
CA LEU A 77 -3.68 -4.03 -3.29
C LEU A 77 -2.23 -3.62 -3.20
N THR A 78 -1.99 -2.53 -2.50
CA THR A 78 -0.64 -2.03 -2.30
C THR A 78 -0.28 -2.08 -0.81
N PRO A 79 1.01 -2.25 -0.50
CA PRO A 79 1.48 -2.12 0.86
C PRO A 79 1.17 -0.74 1.41
N THR A 80 0.73 -0.68 2.67
CA THR A 80 0.43 0.59 3.33
C THR A 80 1.71 1.34 3.71
N GLN A 81 1.57 2.63 4.03
CA GLN A 81 2.70 3.44 4.48
C GLN A 81 3.39 2.86 5.72
N ASP A 82 2.61 2.37 6.69
CA ASP A 82 3.15 1.76 7.91
C ASP A 82 3.86 0.44 7.64
N MET A 83 3.36 -0.37 6.68
CA MET A 83 4.07 -1.58 6.25
C MET A 83 5.47 -1.26 5.75
N LEU A 84 5.68 -0.13 5.07
CA LEU A 84 7.01 0.29 4.59
C LEU A 84 7.98 0.53 5.75
N VAL A 85 7.52 1.21 6.79
CA VAL A 85 8.34 1.52 7.96
C VAL A 85 8.70 0.23 8.70
N GLY A 86 7.73 -0.67 8.90
CA GLY A 86 7.98 -1.98 9.52
C GLY A 86 8.92 -2.84 8.68
N TYR A 87 8.74 -2.84 7.36
CA TYR A 87 9.59 -3.56 6.41
C TYR A 87 11.03 -3.06 6.46
N PHE A 88 11.23 -1.75 6.48
CA PHE A 88 12.58 -1.16 6.54
C PHE A 88 13.27 -1.46 7.88
N ALA A 89 12.57 -1.23 9.00
CA ALA A 89 13.14 -1.39 10.33
C ALA A 89 13.52 -2.84 10.67
N LYS A 90 12.79 -3.80 10.07
CA LYS A 90 12.93 -5.24 10.36
C LYS A 90 13.22 -6.08 9.12
N PHE A 91 13.84 -5.48 8.11
CA PHE A 91 14.09 -6.10 6.80
C PHE A 91 14.69 -7.50 6.88
N ASN A 92 15.65 -7.72 7.79
CA ASN A 92 16.34 -9.00 7.94
C ASN A 92 15.48 -10.07 8.65
N ASP A 93 14.54 -9.66 9.49
CA ASP A 93 13.70 -10.55 10.30
C ASP A 93 12.48 -11.08 9.52
N ILE A 94 12.23 -10.53 8.33
CA ILE A 94 11.15 -10.94 7.43
C ILE A 94 11.61 -12.17 6.63
N HIS A 95 11.21 -13.36 7.07
CA HIS A 95 11.55 -14.63 6.43
C HIS A 95 10.45 -15.25 5.58
N PHE A 96 9.21 -14.77 5.73
CA PHE A 96 8.05 -15.31 5.02
C PHE A 96 7.94 -14.78 3.58
N LEU A 97 8.61 -13.67 3.27
CA LEU A 97 8.73 -13.19 1.89
C LEU A 97 9.85 -13.96 1.17
N PRO A 98 9.57 -14.68 0.07
CA PRO A 98 10.58 -15.47 -0.64
C PRO A 98 11.59 -14.60 -1.39
N TYR A 99 11.22 -13.35 -1.69
CA TYR A 99 12.07 -12.36 -2.33
C TYR A 99 11.86 -11.00 -1.66
N LYS A 100 12.92 -10.22 -1.50
CA LYS A 100 12.92 -8.91 -0.84
C LYS A 100 13.77 -7.91 -1.63
N GLN A 101 13.16 -6.82 -2.07
CA GLN A 101 13.88 -5.65 -2.59
C GLN A 101 13.89 -4.53 -1.55
N SER A 102 14.76 -3.53 -1.72
CA SER A 102 14.72 -2.32 -0.87
C SER A 102 13.36 -1.60 -0.92
N ASP A 103 12.66 -1.72 -2.06
CA ASP A 103 11.33 -1.17 -2.29
C ASP A 103 10.27 -2.27 -2.10
N LEU A 104 9.36 -2.06 -1.15
CA LEU A 104 8.30 -3.02 -0.82
C LEU A 104 7.29 -3.15 -1.95
N SER A 105 6.95 -2.05 -2.65
CA SER A 105 6.01 -2.08 -3.77
C SER A 105 6.57 -2.93 -4.91
N LYS A 106 7.87 -2.79 -5.21
CA LYS A 106 8.54 -3.67 -6.20
C LYS A 106 8.61 -5.11 -5.73
N THR A 107 8.81 -5.34 -4.43
CA THR A 107 8.79 -6.69 -3.87
C THR A 107 7.45 -7.36 -4.17
N PHE A 108 6.33 -6.68 -3.87
CA PHE A 108 5.00 -7.22 -4.15
C PHE A 108 4.65 -7.31 -5.64
N GLN A 109 5.18 -6.42 -6.48
CA GLN A 109 5.09 -6.55 -7.93
C GLN A 109 5.73 -7.87 -8.41
N VAL A 110 6.96 -8.15 -7.97
CA VAL A 110 7.66 -9.39 -8.34
C VAL A 110 6.93 -10.62 -7.81
N LEU A 111 6.41 -10.56 -6.58
CA LEU A 111 5.63 -11.67 -6.02
C LEU A 111 4.36 -11.92 -6.85
N TYR A 112 3.67 -10.87 -7.27
CA TYR A 112 2.53 -10.96 -8.16
C TYR A 112 2.89 -11.58 -9.51
N ASP A 113 3.98 -11.11 -10.13
CA ASP A 113 4.42 -11.61 -11.44
C ASP A 113 4.86 -13.09 -11.38
N CYS A 114 5.44 -13.53 -10.25
CA CYS A 114 5.90 -14.91 -10.07
C CYS A 114 4.83 -15.89 -9.60
N TYR A 115 3.95 -15.48 -8.69
CA TYR A 115 3.03 -16.38 -7.98
C TYR A 115 1.55 -16.08 -8.22
N GLY A 116 1.23 -14.99 -8.92
CA GLY A 116 -0.13 -14.55 -9.21
C GLY A 116 -0.84 -13.92 -7.99
N SER A 117 -2.14 -13.66 -8.15
CA SER A 117 -2.95 -12.93 -7.18
C SER A 117 -2.97 -13.61 -5.80
N GLN A 118 -3.52 -14.82 -5.72
CA GLN A 118 -3.87 -15.44 -4.44
C GLN A 118 -2.67 -15.55 -3.49
N GLN A 119 -1.54 -16.05 -3.97
CA GLN A 119 -0.33 -16.18 -3.14
C GLN A 119 0.23 -14.82 -2.72
N THR A 120 0.14 -13.81 -3.58
CA THR A 120 0.59 -12.45 -3.28
C THR A 120 -0.28 -11.81 -2.20
N PHE A 121 -1.59 -12.06 -2.24
CA PHE A 121 -2.50 -11.62 -1.19
C PHE A 121 -2.14 -12.23 0.17
N GLU A 122 -1.80 -13.52 0.22
CA GLU A 122 -1.33 -14.17 1.46
C GLU A 122 -0.06 -13.50 2.01
N TYR A 123 0.89 -13.12 1.15
CA TYR A 123 2.07 -12.37 1.58
C TYR A 123 1.73 -10.96 2.08
N ILE A 124 0.75 -10.29 1.48
CA ILE A 124 0.25 -8.99 1.96
C ILE A 124 -0.36 -9.15 3.35
N ASP A 125 -1.18 -10.19 3.57
CA ASP A 125 -1.79 -10.44 4.87
C ASP A 125 -0.74 -10.81 5.94
N GLN A 126 0.27 -11.61 5.58
CA GLN A 126 1.39 -11.90 6.49
C GLN A 126 2.19 -10.64 6.83
N MET A 127 2.45 -9.77 5.84
CA MET A 127 3.04 -8.45 6.09
C MET A 127 2.16 -7.60 7.00
N ARG A 128 0.83 -7.66 6.84
CA ARG A 128 -0.14 -6.96 7.69
C ARG A 128 -0.01 -7.37 9.15
N GLN A 129 -0.06 -8.67 9.42
CA GLN A 129 0.09 -9.19 10.78
C GLN A 129 1.47 -8.85 11.36
N PHE A 130 2.52 -8.90 10.52
CA PHE A 130 3.88 -8.60 10.93
C PHE A 130 4.06 -7.14 11.38
N TYR A 131 3.70 -6.15 10.54
CA TYR A 131 3.94 -4.74 10.90
C TYR A 131 3.12 -4.30 12.11
N LEU A 132 1.88 -4.79 12.24
CA LEU A 132 1.04 -4.56 13.42
C LEU A 132 1.70 -5.11 14.68
N ASN A 133 2.28 -6.31 14.62
CA ASN A 133 3.03 -6.87 15.75
C ASN A 133 4.25 -6.01 16.13
N VAL A 134 5.02 -5.57 15.12
CA VAL A 134 6.21 -4.75 15.33
C VAL A 134 5.85 -3.44 16.02
N PHE A 135 4.87 -2.69 15.53
CA PHE A 135 4.51 -1.40 16.13
C PHE A 135 3.76 -1.49 17.45
N GLN A 136 2.97 -2.55 17.67
CA GLN A 136 2.24 -2.70 18.92
C GLN A 136 3.13 -3.21 20.06
N ARG A 137 4.20 -3.96 19.77
CA ARG A 137 4.94 -4.70 20.80
C ARG A 137 6.43 -4.47 20.85
N GLN A 138 7.06 -4.07 19.75
CA GLN A 138 8.52 -4.08 19.63
C GLN A 138 9.11 -2.68 19.45
N MET A 139 8.40 -1.79 18.76
CA MET A 139 8.95 -0.51 18.36
C MET A 139 7.88 0.57 18.33
N CYS A 140 8.23 1.76 18.83
CA CYS A 140 7.50 2.98 18.54
C CYS A 140 8.32 3.77 17.51
N PHE A 141 7.70 4.12 16.38
CA PHE A 141 8.32 5.00 15.40
C PHE A 141 7.70 6.40 15.53
N ALA A 142 8.54 7.38 15.80
CA ALA A 142 8.13 8.78 15.89
C ALA A 142 9.26 9.65 15.34
N LEU A 143 8.90 10.81 14.78
CA LEU A 143 9.84 11.82 14.33
C LEU A 143 9.87 12.95 15.35
N THR A 144 11.03 13.20 15.93
CA THR A 144 11.25 14.31 16.86
C THR A 144 11.62 15.60 16.14
N LEU A 145 11.40 16.74 16.79
CA LEU A 145 11.79 18.05 16.25
C LEU A 145 13.31 18.11 15.95
N GLN A 146 14.13 17.46 16.79
CA GLN A 146 15.58 17.44 16.62
C GLN A 146 16.00 16.63 15.38
N GLU A 147 15.36 15.49 15.11
CA GLU A 147 15.60 14.71 13.90
C GLU A 147 15.19 15.47 12.65
N ILE A 148 14.05 16.17 12.69
CA ILE A 148 13.61 17.06 11.61
C ILE A 148 14.64 18.17 11.36
N GLN A 149 15.15 18.83 12.42
CA GLN A 149 16.20 19.85 12.28
C GLN A 149 17.48 19.27 11.66
N THR A 150 17.90 18.08 12.09
CA THR A 150 19.07 17.39 11.53
C THR A 150 18.89 17.10 10.04
N LEU A 151 17.70 16.65 9.63
CA LEU A 151 17.38 16.42 8.22
C LEU A 151 17.42 17.71 7.40
N TYR A 152 16.90 18.83 7.93
CA TYR A 152 17.00 20.14 7.28
C TYR A 152 18.45 20.60 7.08
N GLU A 153 19.32 20.39 8.08
CA GLU A 153 20.74 20.74 7.98
C GLU A 153 21.46 19.89 6.94
N TRP A 154 21.15 18.59 6.88
CA TRP A 154 21.68 17.68 5.87
C TRP A 154 21.25 18.07 4.46
N ASP A 155 19.96 18.36 4.25
CA ASP A 155 19.46 18.80 2.95
C ASP A 155 20.10 20.13 2.53
N ALA A 156 20.19 21.12 3.43
CA ALA A 156 20.87 22.38 3.16
C ALA A 156 22.35 22.20 2.77
N SER A 157 23.04 21.19 3.34
CA SER A 157 24.40 20.83 2.98
C SER A 157 24.49 20.18 1.58
N LEU A 158 23.53 19.29 1.26
CA LEU A 158 23.40 18.63 -0.04
C LEU A 158 23.08 19.64 -1.15
N TRP A 159 22.14 20.56 -0.94
CA TRP A 159 21.83 21.64 -1.90
C TRP A 159 23.02 22.57 -2.16
N LYS A 160 23.80 22.90 -1.12
CA LYS A 160 25.06 23.64 -1.28
C LYS A 160 26.10 22.86 -2.08
N SER A 161 26.10 21.53 -2.00
CA SER A 161 26.97 20.67 -2.81
C SER A 161 26.47 20.53 -4.26
N PHE A 162 25.16 20.54 -4.48
CA PHE A 162 24.53 20.43 -5.80
C PHE A 162 24.78 21.68 -6.65
N ASN A 163 24.68 22.87 -6.05
CA ASN A 163 25.01 24.15 -6.70
C ASN A 163 26.50 24.37 -6.95
N LYS A 164 27.39 23.51 -6.40
CA LYS A 164 28.84 23.56 -6.61
C LYS A 164 29.34 22.70 -7.77
N LYS A 165 28.49 21.88 -8.42
CA LYS A 165 28.89 21.23 -9.67
C LYS A 165 28.74 22.25 -10.81
N PRO A 166 29.84 22.79 -11.38
CA PRO A 166 29.71 23.59 -12.60
C PRO A 166 29.05 22.72 -13.65
N ARG A 167 28.01 23.24 -14.32
CA ARG A 167 27.54 22.70 -15.60
C ARG A 167 28.80 22.55 -16.46
N ARG A 168 29.21 21.32 -16.78
CA ARG A 168 30.23 21.11 -17.81
C ARG A 168 29.72 21.83 -19.04
N ALA A 169 30.40 22.90 -19.42
CA ALA A 169 30.22 23.50 -20.72
C ALA A 169 30.36 22.35 -21.72
N LYS A 170 29.33 22.17 -22.56
CA LYS A 170 29.47 21.29 -23.71
C LYS A 170 30.53 21.92 -24.58
N ASP A 171 31.71 21.32 -24.61
CA ASP A 171 32.72 21.64 -25.60
C ASP A 171 32.19 21.17 -26.97
N VAL A 172 31.97 22.16 -27.84
CA VAL A 172 32.04 22.19 -29.31
C VAL A 172 31.49 20.98 -30.07
#